data_AF-A0A0U4N7N1-F1
#
_entry.id   AF-A0A0U4N7N1-F1
#
_cell.length_a   1.000
_cell.length_b   1.000
_cell.length_c   1.000
_cell.angle_alpha   90.00
_cell.angle_beta   90.00
_cell.angle_gamma   90.00
#
_symmetry.space_group_name_H-M   'P 1'
#
loop_
_entity.id
_entity.type
_entity.pdbx_description
1 polymer ?
#
loop_
_entity_poly.entity_id
_entity_poly.type
_entity_poly.pdbx_seq_one_letter_code
_entity_poly.pdbx_strand_id
1 'polypeptide(L)'
;MDIYTAVPAHERKGLNGLVLIDISRLAYSYGLANDRPVVVTKTSLSGDFSDGWCCYLEEFGTRTILLKSADADISPESGIIDLIELLGHGLSVLPQQKLIFVCPRCCAGLTYVDLKLASSCS
;
A
#
# COMPACT_ATOMS: atom_id res chain seq x y z
N MET A 1 -16.79 -6.87 14.26
CA MET A 1 -16.17 -5.56 13.98
C MET A 1 -14.70 -5.82 13.81
N ASP A 2 -14.23 -5.82 12.56
CA ASP A 2 -12.83 -6.07 12.25
C ASP A 2 -12.03 -4.84 12.69
N ILE A 3 -11.00 -5.07 13.50
CA ILE A 3 -10.13 -4.02 14.00
C ILE A 3 -8.97 -3.96 13.03
N TYR A 4 -9.04 -3.05 12.06
CA TYR A 4 -7.93 -2.80 11.15
C TYR A 4 -6.91 -1.88 11.81
N THR A 5 -5.64 -2.18 11.61
CA THR A 5 -4.55 -1.29 12.02
C THR A 5 -4.23 -0.33 10.88
N ALA A 6 -4.31 0.97 11.17
CA ALA A 6 -3.88 2.00 10.24
C ALA A 6 -2.35 2.11 10.26
N VAL A 7 -1.75 1.93 9.09
CA VAL A 7 -0.30 2.00 8.86
C VAL A 7 -0.04 3.23 8.00
N PRO A 8 0.66 4.26 8.51
CA PRO A 8 1.04 5.39 7.68
C PRO A 8 2.04 4.95 6.62
N ALA A 9 1.79 5.36 5.39
CA ALA A 9 2.76 5.24 4.33
C ALA A 9 3.99 6.08 4.66
N HIS A 10 5.14 5.68 4.11
CA HIS A 10 6.36 6.44 4.29
C HIS A 10 7.03 6.73 2.95
N GLU A 11 7.67 7.89 2.88
CA GLU A 11 8.39 8.31 1.69
C GLU A 11 9.58 7.41 1.42
N ARG A 12 9.78 7.09 0.15
CA ARG A 12 10.99 6.46 -0.34
C ARG A 12 11.96 7.54 -0.80
N LYS A 13 13.13 7.63 -0.16
CA LYS A 13 14.18 8.57 -0.61
C LYS A 13 14.54 8.32 -2.09
N GLY A 14 14.50 9.38 -2.90
CA GLY A 14 14.96 9.37 -4.30
C GLY A 14 13.94 8.91 -5.34
N LEU A 15 12.73 8.53 -4.93
CA LEU A 15 11.61 8.23 -5.81
C LEU A 15 10.40 8.99 -5.25
N ASN A 16 9.76 9.84 -6.04
CA ASN A 16 8.52 10.53 -5.64
C ASN A 16 7.42 9.47 -5.44
N GLY A 17 7.42 8.83 -4.28
CA GLY A 17 6.65 7.62 -4.05
C GLY A 17 6.63 7.21 -2.58
N LEU A 18 5.51 6.60 -2.24
CA LEU A 18 5.15 6.10 -0.94
C LEU A 18 5.31 4.59 -0.92
N VAL A 19 5.94 4.09 0.14
CA VAL A 19 5.85 2.67 0.51
C VAL A 19 4.62 2.54 1.38
N LEU A 20 3.59 1.90 0.83
CA LEU A 20 2.30 1.67 1.49
C LEU A 20 2.36 0.51 2.47
N ILE A 21 3.12 -0.55 2.11
CA ILE A 21 3.40 -1.71 2.95
C ILE A 21 4.85 -2.14 2.78
N ASP A 22 5.53 -2.31 3.91
CA ASP A 22 6.81 -2.99 4.04
C ASP A 22 6.70 -3.93 5.25
N ILE A 23 6.63 -5.24 5.00
CA ILE A 23 6.37 -6.23 6.05
C ILE A 23 7.50 -6.26 7.06
N SER A 24 8.75 -6.05 6.65
CA SER A 24 9.88 -6.00 7.58
C SER A 24 9.75 -4.83 8.56
N ARG A 25 9.26 -3.68 8.08
CA ARG A 25 8.99 -2.51 8.93
C ARG A 25 7.78 -2.72 9.83
N LEU A 26 6.72 -3.36 9.33
CA LEU A 26 5.53 -3.71 10.12
C LEU A 26 5.89 -4.69 11.25
N ALA A 27 6.62 -5.74 10.92
CA ALA A 27 7.13 -6.72 11.88
C ALA A 27 7.92 -6.04 12.99
N TYR A 28 8.84 -5.14 12.63
CA TYR A 28 9.61 -4.37 13.61
C TYR A 28 8.72 -3.45 14.48
N SER A 29 7.79 -2.72 13.87
CA SER A 29 7.00 -1.70 14.57
C SER A 29 5.90 -2.28 15.47
N TYR A 30 5.40 -3.46 15.12
CA TYR A 30 4.26 -4.10 15.80
C TYR A 30 4.62 -5.44 16.46
N GLY A 31 5.89 -5.86 16.42
CA GLY A 31 6.34 -7.12 17.02
C GLY A 31 5.78 -8.38 16.34
N LEU A 32 5.59 -8.32 15.02
CA LEU A 32 5.00 -9.42 14.23
C LEU A 32 6.08 -10.31 13.62
N ALA A 33 5.71 -11.53 13.26
CA ALA A 33 6.56 -12.40 12.46
C ALA A 33 6.71 -11.84 11.03
N ASN A 34 7.95 -11.83 10.52
CA ASN A 34 8.30 -11.30 9.19
C ASN A 34 8.28 -12.39 8.10
N ASP A 35 7.55 -13.47 8.32
CA ASP A 35 7.44 -14.62 7.41
C ASP A 35 6.01 -14.86 6.92
N ARG A 36 5.08 -13.97 7.28
CA ARG A 36 3.67 -14.07 6.91
C ARG A 36 3.24 -13.00 5.91
N PRO A 37 2.35 -13.33 4.97
CA PRO A 37 1.69 -12.34 4.15
C PRO A 37 0.84 -11.38 4.99
N VAL A 38 0.70 -10.15 4.50
CA VAL A 38 -0.23 -9.15 5.04
C VAL A 38 -1.31 -8.88 4.02
N VAL A 39 -2.58 -8.95 4.46
CA VAL A 39 -3.73 -8.60 3.62
C VAL A 39 -4.04 -7.12 3.78
N VAL A 40 -3.95 -6.39 2.67
CA VAL A 40 -4.36 -4.98 2.57
C VAL A 40 -5.83 -4.94 2.21
N THR A 41 -6.64 -4.41 3.11
CA THR A 41 -8.11 -4.37 2.97
C THR A 41 -8.62 -3.01 2.52
N LYS A 42 -7.85 -1.95 2.77
CA LYS A 42 -8.16 -0.59 2.35
C LYS A 42 -6.91 0.26 2.26
N THR A 43 -6.93 1.23 1.35
CA THR A 43 -5.95 2.33 1.33
C THR A 43 -6.70 3.67 1.33
N SER A 44 -6.02 4.71 1.77
CA SER A 44 -6.51 6.08 1.69
C SER A 44 -5.35 6.96 1.29
N LEU A 45 -5.26 7.27 0.01
CA LEU A 45 -4.23 8.11 -0.56
C LEU A 45 -4.81 9.48 -0.83
N SER A 46 -4.15 10.52 -0.35
CA SER A 46 -4.55 11.91 -0.56
C SER A 46 -3.40 12.70 -1.15
N GLY A 47 -3.68 13.58 -2.09
CA GLY A 47 -2.67 14.41 -2.72
C GLY A 47 -3.15 14.92 -4.06
N ASP A 48 -2.19 15.42 -4.83
CA ASP A 48 -2.44 15.84 -6.20
C ASP A 48 -2.07 14.72 -7.18
N PHE A 49 -3.08 14.20 -7.86
CA PHE A 49 -2.98 13.07 -8.77
C PHE A 49 -3.07 13.47 -10.26
N SER A 50 -3.05 14.79 -10.56
CA SER A 50 -3.24 15.32 -11.93
C SER A 50 -2.20 14.84 -12.94
N ASP A 51 -0.97 14.61 -12.48
CA ASP A 51 0.16 14.23 -13.33
C ASP A 51 0.27 12.70 -13.53
N GLY A 52 -0.77 11.97 -13.12
CA GLY A 52 -0.82 10.53 -13.13
C GLY A 52 -0.07 9.91 -11.96
N TRP A 53 -0.34 8.62 -11.73
CA TRP A 53 0.27 7.81 -10.68
C TRP A 53 0.33 6.36 -11.11
N CYS A 54 1.14 5.56 -10.41
CA CYS A 54 1.26 4.12 -10.64
C CYS A 54 1.44 3.39 -9.31
N CYS A 55 0.80 2.24 -9.19
CA CYS A 55 0.96 1.31 -8.08
C CYS A 55 1.77 0.09 -8.54
N TYR A 56 2.73 -0.32 -7.72
CA TYR A 56 3.63 -1.45 -7.99
C TYR A 56 3.71 -2.38 -6.81
N LEU A 57 3.92 -3.66 -7.13
CA LEU A 57 4.49 -4.62 -6.21
C LEU A 57 6.00 -4.73 -6.51
N GLU A 58 6.84 -4.40 -5.55
CA GLU A 58 8.29 -4.54 -5.67
C GLU A 58 8.75 -5.80 -4.95
N GLU A 59 9.53 -6.64 -5.64
CA GLU A 59 10.08 -7.90 -5.13
C GLU A 59 11.52 -8.06 -5.63
N PHE A 60 12.48 -8.21 -4.71
CA PHE A 60 13.92 -8.31 -5.03
C PHE A 60 14.43 -7.22 -6.00
N GLY A 61 13.89 -6.00 -5.91
CA GLY A 61 14.25 -4.87 -6.78
C GLY A 61 13.55 -4.85 -8.15
N THR A 62 12.80 -5.89 -8.49
CA THR A 62 11.93 -5.93 -9.68
C THR A 62 10.57 -5.34 -9.34
N ARG A 63 9.97 -4.59 -10.26
CA ARG A 63 8.66 -3.96 -10.08
C ARG A 63 7.64 -4.51 -11.06
N THR A 64 6.55 -5.02 -10.51
CA THR A 64 5.37 -5.42 -11.28
C THR A 64 4.31 -4.33 -11.12
N ILE A 65 3.83 -3.79 -12.25
CA ILE A 65 2.74 -2.81 -12.23
C ILE A 65 1.46 -3.53 -11.81
N LEU A 66 0.80 -3.00 -10.78
CA LEU A 66 -0.52 -3.45 -10.36
C LEU A 66 -1.62 -2.62 -11.03
N LEU A 67 -1.45 -1.30 -11.03
CA LEU A 67 -2.45 -0.38 -11.58
C LEU A 67 -1.79 0.95 -11.98
N LYS A 68 -2.27 1.57 -13.05
CA LYS A 68 -1.91 2.93 -13.45
C LYS A 68 -3.14 3.81 -13.45
N SER A 69 -2.92 5.10 -13.18
CA SER A 69 -3.94 6.15 -13.35
C SER A 69 -4.68 6.11 -14.69
N ALA A 70 -3.99 5.83 -15.80
CA ALA A 70 -4.61 5.75 -17.12
C ALA A 70 -5.59 4.58 -17.29
N ASP A 71 -5.45 3.54 -16.46
CA ASP A 71 -6.27 2.33 -16.48
C ASP A 71 -7.35 2.36 -15.37
N ALA A 72 -7.34 3.40 -14.53
CA ALA A 72 -8.26 3.56 -13.41
C ALA A 72 -9.31 4.62 -13.75
N ASP A 73 -10.59 4.25 -13.68
CA ASP A 73 -11.71 5.18 -13.91
C ASP A 73 -11.95 6.01 -12.64
N ILE A 74 -11.11 7.02 -12.44
CA ILE A 74 -11.17 7.91 -11.28
C ILE A 74 -11.64 9.29 -11.75
N SER A 75 -12.71 9.78 -11.14
CA SER A 75 -13.09 11.19 -11.31
C SER A 75 -11.97 12.09 -10.77
N PRO A 76 -11.48 13.08 -11.53
CA PRO A 76 -10.46 14.03 -11.07
C PRO A 76 -10.83 14.77 -9.79
N GLU A 77 -12.12 14.77 -9.42
CA GLU A 77 -12.65 15.46 -8.25
C GLU A 77 -12.55 14.64 -6.95
N SER A 78 -12.27 13.34 -7.01
CA SER A 78 -12.06 12.52 -5.82
C SER A 78 -10.64 12.75 -5.29
N GLY A 79 -10.44 13.77 -4.45
CA GLY A 79 -9.15 14.06 -3.80
C GLY A 79 -8.60 12.94 -2.90
N ILE A 80 -9.27 11.78 -2.84
CA ILE A 80 -8.86 10.58 -2.13
C ILE A 80 -8.95 9.38 -3.09
N ILE A 81 -7.87 8.58 -3.14
CA ILE A 81 -7.81 7.32 -3.88
C ILE A 81 -7.77 6.15 -2.89
N ASP A 82 -8.63 5.16 -3.11
CA ASP A 82 -8.51 3.84 -2.49
C ASP A 82 -8.11 2.80 -3.55
N LEU A 83 -6.84 2.40 -3.54
CA LEU A 83 -6.29 1.37 -4.43
C LEU A 83 -7.00 0.03 -4.33
N ILE A 84 -7.45 -0.38 -3.14
CA ILE A 84 -8.11 -1.68 -2.99
C ILE A 84 -9.49 -1.67 -3.62
N GLU A 85 -10.20 -0.55 -3.52
CA GLU A 85 -11.46 -0.32 -4.23
C GLU A 85 -11.23 -0.37 -5.75
N LEU A 86 -10.18 0.29 -6.24
CA LEU A 86 -9.85 0.29 -7.68
C LEU A 86 -9.40 -1.07 -8.22
N LEU A 87 -8.71 -1.87 -7.42
CA LEU A 87 -8.36 -3.24 -7.78
C LEU A 87 -9.58 -4.18 -7.74
N GLY A 88 -10.64 -3.81 -7.01
CA GLY A 88 -11.86 -4.60 -6.84
C GLY A 88 -11.70 -5.82 -5.94
N HIS A 89 -10.53 -6.03 -5.34
CA HIS A 89 -10.23 -7.14 -4.44
C HIS A 89 -9.08 -6.77 -3.47
N GLY A 90 -9.04 -7.45 -2.31
CA GLY A 90 -7.96 -7.30 -1.35
C GLY A 90 -6.61 -7.77 -1.93
N LEU A 91 -5.52 -7.14 -1.48
CA LEU A 91 -4.18 -7.47 -1.94
C LEU A 91 -3.37 -8.15 -0.83
N SER A 92 -2.89 -9.36 -1.09
CA SER A 92 -1.92 -10.03 -0.22
C SER A 92 -0.51 -9.63 -0.61
N VAL A 93 0.21 -8.99 0.31
CA VAL A 93 1.63 -8.66 0.15
C VAL A 93 2.45 -9.76 0.84
N LEU A 94 3.40 -10.37 0.14
CA LEU A 94 4.29 -11.39 0.70
C LEU A 94 5.48 -10.77 1.43
N PRO A 95 6.15 -11.49 2.36
CA PRO A 95 7.26 -10.94 3.17
C PRO A 95 8.38 -10.25 2.39
N GLN A 96 8.69 -10.75 1.20
CA GLN A 96 9.75 -10.22 0.33
C GLN A 96 9.27 -9.06 -0.56
N GLN A 97 7.99 -8.74 -0.50
CA GLN A 97 7.33 -7.76 -1.34
C GLN A 97 7.06 -6.46 -0.60
N LYS A 98 7.03 -5.37 -1.38
CA LYS A 98 6.59 -4.05 -0.93
C LYS A 98 5.51 -3.53 -1.84
N LEU A 99 4.45 -2.98 -1.24
CA LEU A 99 3.44 -2.23 -1.98
C LEU A 99 3.89 -0.77 -2.10
N ILE A 100 4.03 -0.28 -3.33
CA ILE A 100 4.59 1.05 -3.62
C ILE A 100 3.61 1.83 -4.47
N PHE A 101 3.36 3.07 -4.08
CA PHE A 101 2.59 4.02 -4.86
C PHE A 101 3.48 5.19 -5.29
N VAL A 102 3.61 5.41 -6.59
CA VAL A 102 4.41 6.49 -7.16
C VAL A 102 3.47 7.62 -7.58
N CYS A 103 3.74 8.81 -7.06
CA CYS A 103 2.99 10.04 -7.30
C CYS A 103 4.01 11.15 -7.63
N PRO A 104 3.96 11.79 -8.81
CA PRO A 104 4.92 12.83 -9.18
C PRO A 104 4.93 14.02 -8.23
N ARG A 105 3.77 14.35 -7.66
CA ARG A 105 3.56 15.42 -6.68
C ARG A 105 3.45 14.89 -5.26
N CYS A 106 3.45 15.77 -4.27
CA CYS A 106 3.31 15.40 -2.87
C CYS A 106 2.01 14.63 -2.63
N CYS A 107 2.14 13.40 -2.13
CA CYS A 107 1.02 12.59 -1.70
C CYS A 107 1.29 11.97 -0.32
N ALA A 108 0.22 11.66 0.40
CA ALA A 108 0.23 10.96 1.67
C ALA A 108 -0.67 9.74 1.59
N GLY A 109 -0.43 8.74 2.45
CA GLY A 109 -1.17 7.49 2.40
C GLY A 109 -1.36 6.87 3.77
N LEU A 110 -2.50 6.23 3.96
CA LEU A 110 -2.77 5.31 5.06
C LEU A 110 -3.21 3.97 4.47
N THR A 111 -2.61 2.90 4.95
CA THR A 111 -2.99 1.52 4.61
C THR A 111 -3.62 0.85 5.81
N TYR A 112 -4.75 0.19 5.61
CA TYR A 112 -5.45 -0.53 6.67
C TYR A 112 -5.20 -2.02 6.44
N VAL A 113 -4.65 -2.66 7.47
CA VAL A 113 -4.27 -4.08 7.43
C VAL A 113 -4.91 -4.83 8.58
N ASP A 114 -5.23 -6.10 8.34
CA ASP A 114 -5.63 -7.02 9.39
C ASP A 114 -4.38 -7.66 10.02
N LEU A 115 -4.06 -7.26 11.25
CA LEU A 115 -2.93 -7.82 12.00
C LEU A 115 -3.31 -9.07 12.82
N LYS A 116 -4.60 -9.43 12.94
CA LYS A 116 -5.01 -10.59 13.75
C LYS A 116 -4.51 -11.90 13.14
N LEU A 117 -4.46 -12.01 11.81
CA LEU A 117 -3.89 -13.15 11.10
C LEU A 117 -2.36 -13.31 11.32
N ALA A 118 -1.66 -12.23 11.68
CA ALA A 118 -0.23 -12.28 11.96
C ALA A 118 0.11 -12.78 13.39
N SER A 119 -0.86 -12.79 14.30
CA SER A 119 -0.64 -13.04 15.74
C SER A 119 -0.85 -14.48 16.22
N SER A 120 -1.44 -15.37 15.42
CA SER A 120 -1.69 -16.75 15.83
C SER A 120 -0.55 -17.68 15.40
N CYS A 121 0.47 -17.81 16.24
CA CYS A 121 1.23 -19.04 16.50
C CYS A 121 2.07 -18.81 17.77
N SER A 122 1.48 -19.17 18.90
CA SER A 122 2.18 -19.54 20.13
C SER A 122 2.35 -21.05 20.16
#